data_AF-A0A1H5Z198-F1
#
_entry.id   AF-A0A1H5Z198-F1
#
_cell.length_a   1.000
_cell.length_b   1.000
_cell.length_c   1.000
_cell.angle_alpha   90.00
_cell.angle_beta   90.00
_cell.angle_gamma   90.00
#
_symmetry.space_group_name_H-M   'P 1'
#
loop_
_entity.id
_entity.type
_entity.pdbx_description
1 polymer ?
#
loop_
_entity_poly.entity_id
_entity_poly.type
_entity_poly.pdbx_seq_one_letter_code
_entity_poly.pdbx_strand_id
1 'polypeptide(L)'
;MPDGFDTRETWPFECLRCLYVWEENFVVRHLCDAHGNEVDIWLSSGIPVQPPWSGACCPDCGAYHVTWFPAGYLTRHPELVAAPEPEPERVPVPAKVPAQRRAPSAGRLLIALGVPLAAFVGFELYANLVAVARPHP
;
A
#
# COMPACT_ATOMS: atom_id res chain seq x y z
N MET A 1 35.54 10.38 -15.17
CA MET A 1 34.31 10.66 -14.39
C MET A 1 33.22 9.82 -15.01
N PRO A 2 32.31 9.18 -14.25
CA PRO A 2 31.16 8.53 -14.88
C PRO A 2 30.40 9.61 -15.65
N ASP A 3 30.23 9.41 -16.94
CA ASP A 3 29.39 10.27 -17.76
C ASP A 3 27.94 9.92 -17.39
N GLY A 4 27.15 10.95 -17.09
CA GLY A 4 25.80 10.75 -16.60
C GLY A 4 24.95 12.00 -16.76
N PHE A 5 23.65 11.80 -16.81
CA PHE A 5 22.67 12.88 -16.90
C PHE A 5 21.50 12.58 -15.95
N ASP A 6 20.86 13.64 -15.50
CA ASP A 6 19.70 13.57 -14.60
C ASP A 6 18.42 13.84 -15.41
N THR A 7 17.45 12.93 -15.33
CA THR A 7 16.11 13.07 -15.91
C THR A 7 15.09 13.33 -14.81
N ARG A 8 14.09 14.18 -15.06
CA ARG A 8 12.98 14.40 -14.12
C ARG A 8 11.75 13.65 -14.59
N GLU A 9 11.14 12.90 -13.68
CA GLU A 9 9.93 12.12 -13.97
C GLU A 9 8.87 12.35 -12.90
N THR A 10 7.63 12.53 -13.34
CA THR A 10 6.47 12.64 -12.45
C THR A 10 5.64 11.37 -12.59
N TRP A 11 5.48 10.66 -11.47
CA TRP A 11 4.81 9.37 -11.40
C TRP A 11 3.50 9.50 -10.64
N PRO A 12 2.35 9.28 -11.32
CA PRO A 12 1.07 9.17 -10.67
C PRO A 12 0.82 7.80 -10.05
N PHE A 13 0.19 7.81 -8.89
CA PHE A 13 -0.17 6.63 -8.12
C PHE A 13 -1.64 6.64 -7.74
N GLU A 14 -2.20 5.45 -7.58
CA GLU A 14 -3.54 5.25 -7.06
C GLU A 14 -3.52 4.16 -5.98
N CYS A 15 -4.13 4.45 -4.83
CA CYS A 15 -4.31 3.45 -3.79
C CYS A 15 -5.51 2.56 -4.07
N LEU A 16 -5.27 1.27 -4.28
CA LEU A 16 -6.33 0.27 -4.50
C LEU A 16 -7.14 -0.05 -3.23
N ARG A 17 -6.86 0.61 -2.10
CA ARG A 17 -7.61 0.47 -0.84
C ARG A 17 -8.55 1.63 -0.55
N CYS A 18 -8.09 2.86 -0.70
CA CYS A 18 -8.86 4.08 -0.39
C CYS A 18 -9.17 4.95 -1.61
N LEU A 19 -8.65 4.57 -2.79
CA LEU A 19 -8.79 5.29 -4.07
C LEU A 19 -8.19 6.70 -4.06
N TYR A 20 -7.31 6.99 -3.08
CA TYR A 20 -6.54 8.22 -3.09
C TYR A 20 -5.54 8.21 -4.25
N VAL A 21 -5.54 9.29 -5.03
CA VAL A 21 -4.66 9.51 -6.18
C VAL A 21 -3.71 10.64 -5.86
N TRP A 22 -2.42 10.44 -6.14
CA TRP A 22 -1.38 11.44 -5.93
C TRP A 22 -0.27 11.32 -6.97
N GLU A 23 0.58 12.34 -7.04
CA GLU A 23 1.77 12.35 -7.89
C GLU A 23 3.02 12.57 -7.05
N GLU A 24 4.10 11.91 -7.42
CA GLU A 24 5.43 12.16 -6.86
C GLU A 24 6.43 12.48 -7.97
N ASN A 25 7.39 13.34 -7.62
CA ASN A 25 8.44 13.78 -8.53
C ASN A 25 9.76 13.10 -8.17
N PHE A 26 10.34 12.43 -9.15
CA PHE A 26 11.62 11.76 -9.04
C PHE A 26 12.64 12.40 -9.97
N VAL A 27 13.91 12.31 -9.55
CA VAL A 27 15.05 12.55 -10.41
C VAL A 27 15.75 11.21 -10.61
N VAL A 28 15.89 10.79 -11.85
CA VAL A 28 16.63 9.59 -12.23
C VAL A 28 18.01 10.02 -12.70
N ARG A 29 19.03 9.64 -11.94
CA ARG A 29 20.42 9.85 -12.33
C ARG A 29 20.90 8.63 -13.09
N HIS A 30 21.12 8.81 -14.38
CA HIS A 30 21.66 7.79 -15.27
C HIS A 30 23.19 7.89 -15.23
N LEU A 31 23.86 6.79 -14.88
CA LEU A 31 25.31 6.70 -14.82
C LEU A 31 25.79 5.59 -15.73
N CYS A 32 26.80 5.87 -16.55
CA CYS A 32 27.52 4.85 -17.31
C CYS A 32 28.96 4.75 -16.80
N ASP A 33 29.43 3.54 -16.54
CA ASP A 33 30.83 3.31 -16.23
C ASP A 33 31.70 3.18 -17.50
N ALA A 34 33.02 3.09 -17.32
CA ALA A 34 33.97 2.96 -18.44
C ALA A 34 33.87 1.62 -19.19
N HIS A 35 33.13 0.64 -18.65
CA HIS A 35 32.89 -0.66 -19.26
C HIS A 35 31.54 -0.72 -19.97
N GLY A 36 30.76 0.37 -19.95
CA GLY A 36 29.42 0.44 -20.53
C GLY A 36 28.31 -0.14 -19.66
N ASN A 37 28.55 -0.35 -18.35
CA ASN A 37 27.49 -0.73 -17.43
C ASN A 37 26.67 0.51 -17.05
N GLU A 38 25.35 0.41 -17.20
CA GLU A 38 24.39 1.47 -16.87
C GLU A 38 23.78 1.23 -15.49
N VAL A 39 23.66 2.29 -14.70
CA VAL A 39 23.02 2.28 -13.39
C VAL A 39 22.13 3.50 -13.24
N ASP A 40 20.89 3.27 -12.83
CA ASP A 40 19.93 4.33 -12.49
C ASP A 40 19.82 4.50 -10.98
N ILE A 41 20.06 5.73 -10.51
CA ILE A 41 19.83 6.12 -9.12
C ILE A 41 18.58 6.99 -9.06
N TRP A 42 17.56 6.49 -8.36
CA TRP A 42 16.30 7.19 -8.15
C TRP A 42 16.41 8.10 -6.94
N LEU A 43 16.02 9.36 -7.11
CA LEU A 43 16.08 10.38 -6.07
C LEU A 43 14.68 11.00 -5.89
N SER A 44 14.21 11.09 -4.65
CA SER A 44 13.04 11.89 -4.27
C SER A 44 13.51 13.01 -3.38
N SER A 45 13.22 14.26 -3.76
CA SER A 45 13.70 15.46 -3.04
C SER A 45 15.23 15.45 -2.80
N GLY A 46 16.00 14.87 -3.72
CA GLY A 46 17.46 14.72 -3.63
C GLY A 46 17.95 13.57 -2.75
N ILE A 47 17.05 12.79 -2.15
CA ILE A 47 17.39 11.62 -1.32
C ILE A 47 17.28 10.34 -2.16
N PRO A 48 18.27 9.43 -2.13
CA PRO A 48 18.19 8.13 -2.78
C PRO A 48 17.00 7.31 -2.28
N VAL A 49 16.18 6.83 -3.20
CA VAL A 49 14.98 6.03 -2.94
C VAL A 49 14.94 4.82 -3.87
N GLN A 50 14.00 3.92 -3.62
CA GLN A 50 13.70 2.83 -4.55
C GLN A 50 12.96 3.36 -5.78
N PRO A 51 12.98 2.64 -6.92
CA PRO A 51 12.18 2.99 -8.07
C PRO A 51 10.66 3.08 -7.74
N PRO A 52 9.88 3.90 -8.46
CA PRO A 52 8.46 4.16 -8.19
C PRO A 52 7.59 2.91 -8.02
N TRP A 53 7.88 1.86 -8.81
CA TRP A 53 7.15 0.60 -8.76
C TRP A 53 7.54 -0.32 -7.59
N SER A 54 8.52 0.08 -6.77
CA SER A 54 9.04 -0.70 -5.66
C SER A 54 8.62 -0.12 -4.32
N GLY A 55 7.53 -0.66 -3.76
CA GLY A 55 7.20 -0.46 -2.35
C GLY A 55 6.59 0.89 -1.97
N ALA A 56 5.93 1.58 -2.90
CA ALA A 56 5.18 2.79 -2.60
C ALA A 56 4.06 2.51 -1.56
N CYS A 57 3.86 3.45 -0.63
CA CYS A 57 2.81 3.38 0.38
C CYS A 57 1.86 4.57 0.23
N CYS A 58 0.56 4.33 0.40
CA CYS A 58 -0.43 5.39 0.30
C CYS A 58 -0.27 6.40 1.46
N PRO A 59 -0.12 7.71 1.18
CA PRO A 59 0.06 8.72 2.23
C PRO A 59 -1.23 8.98 3.04
N ASP A 60 -2.40 8.68 2.49
CA ASP A 60 -3.69 8.85 3.18
C ASP A 60 -3.99 7.69 4.16
N CYS A 61 -3.88 6.44 3.70
CA CYS A 61 -4.31 5.27 4.47
C CYS A 61 -3.19 4.32 4.92
N GLY A 62 -1.94 4.54 4.49
CA GLY A 62 -0.77 3.74 4.84
C GLY A 62 -0.67 2.35 4.20
N ALA A 63 -1.55 2.01 3.26
CA ALA A 63 -1.52 0.70 2.60
C ALA A 63 -0.48 0.64 1.47
N TYR A 64 0.13 -0.54 1.30
CA TYR A 64 1.06 -0.84 0.20
C TYR A 64 0.37 -1.37 -1.06
N HIS A 65 -0.96 -1.46 -1.05
CA HIS A 65 -1.72 -1.87 -2.22
C HIS A 65 -1.94 -0.66 -3.13
N VAL A 66 -0.92 -0.36 -3.92
CA VAL A 66 -0.81 0.83 -4.77
C VAL A 66 -0.53 0.39 -6.19
N THR A 67 -1.20 1.00 -7.16
CA THR A 67 -0.85 0.92 -8.57
C THR A 67 -0.22 2.25 -9.02
N TRP A 68 0.53 2.22 -10.10
CA TRP A 68 1.17 3.38 -10.70
C TRP A 68 0.83 3.46 -12.18
N PHE A 69 0.95 4.65 -12.76
CA PHE A 69 0.75 4.88 -14.19
C PHE A 69 1.93 5.64 -14.81
N PRO A 70 2.13 5.57 -16.14
CA PRO A 70 3.17 6.34 -16.80
C PRO A 70 2.98 7.85 -16.64
N ALA A 71 4.07 8.60 -16.79
CA ALA A 71 4.04 10.07 -16.77
C ALA A 71 2.97 10.64 -17.72
N GLY A 72 2.28 11.69 -17.27
CA GLY A 72 1.20 12.35 -18.02
C GLY A 72 -0.12 11.58 -18.07
N TYR A 73 -0.26 10.48 -17.32
CA TYR A 73 -1.53 9.75 -17.23
C TYR A 73 -2.66 10.61 -16.62
N LEU A 74 -2.42 11.30 -15.49
CA LEU A 74 -3.45 12.15 -14.88
C LEU A 74 -3.79 13.39 -15.71
N THR A 75 -2.88 13.87 -16.56
CA THR A 75 -3.21 14.92 -17.53
C THR A 75 -4.25 14.46 -18.55
N ARG A 76 -4.23 13.18 -18.92
CA ARG A 76 -5.22 12.57 -19.82
C ARG A 76 -6.48 12.10 -19.10
N HIS A 77 -6.39 11.87 -17.79
CA HIS A 77 -7.45 11.35 -16.94
C HIS A 77 -7.68 12.24 -15.70
N PRO A 78 -8.09 13.51 -15.88
CA PRO A 78 -8.32 14.42 -14.77
C PRO A 78 -9.45 13.96 -13.83
N GLU A 79 -10.36 13.11 -14.32
CA GLU A 79 -11.47 12.52 -13.55
C GLU A 79 -11.02 11.66 -12.37
N LEU A 80 -9.77 11.18 -12.36
CA LEU A 80 -9.20 10.38 -11.27
C LEU A 80 -8.72 11.24 -10.09
N VAL A 81 -8.43 12.52 -10.34
CA VAL A 81 -8.05 13.45 -9.27
C VAL A 81 -9.33 13.95 -8.62
N ALA A 82 -9.45 13.78 -7.31
CA ALA A 82 -10.57 14.33 -6.56
C ALA A 82 -10.66 15.83 -6.83
N ALA A 83 -11.79 16.28 -7.41
CA ALA A 83 -12.01 17.69 -7.64
C ALA A 83 -11.90 18.43 -6.29
N PRO A 84 -11.21 19.59 -6.23
CA PRO A 84 -11.25 20.41 -5.04
C PRO A 84 -12.71 20.71 -4.74
N GLU A 85 -13.15 20.32 -3.54
CA GLU A 85 -14.52 20.58 -3.07
C GLU A 85 -14.77 22.08 -3.24
N PRO A 86 -15.86 22.50 -3.94
CA PRO A 86 -16.14 23.91 -4.12
C PRO A 86 -16.18 24.58 -2.74
N GLU A 87 -15.40 25.64 -2.59
CA GLU A 87 -15.25 26.38 -1.35
C GLU A 87 -16.65 26.69 -0.79
N PRO A 88 -17.04 26.11 0.37
CA PRO A 88 -18.42 26.19 0.80
C PRO A 88 -18.72 27.64 1.13
N GLU A 89 -19.66 28.22 0.39
CA GLU A 89 -20.41 29.38 0.87
C GLU A 89 -20.84 29.07 2.30
N ARG A 90 -20.52 29.97 3.24
CA ARG A 90 -20.63 29.75 4.70
C ARG A 90 -22.08 29.54 5.13
N VAL A 91 -22.61 28.36 4.86
CA VAL A 91 -23.77 27.80 5.54
C VAL A 91 -23.23 27.21 6.86
N PRO A 92 -23.91 27.40 8.01
CA PRO A 92 -23.54 26.73 9.24
C PRO A 92 -23.59 25.21 8.99
N VAL A 93 -22.43 24.61 8.77
CA VAL A 93 -22.28 23.18 8.56
C VAL A 93 -22.62 22.50 9.89
N PRO A 94 -23.66 21.64 9.99
CA PRO A 94 -23.78 20.78 11.15
C PRO A 94 -22.50 19.96 11.25
N ALA A 95 -21.92 19.92 12.45
CA ALA A 95 -20.59 19.36 12.74
C ALA A 95 -20.24 18.19 11.81
N LYS A 96 -19.13 18.32 11.07
CA LYS A 96 -18.57 17.26 10.21
C LYS A 96 -18.64 15.94 10.97
N VAL A 97 -19.50 15.02 10.51
CA VAL A 97 -19.52 13.66 11.02
C VAL A 97 -18.11 13.14 10.78
N PRO A 98 -17.36 12.75 11.83
CA PRO A 98 -15.96 12.41 11.65
C PRO A 98 -15.87 11.27 10.64
N ALA A 99 -15.03 11.47 9.62
CA ALA A 99 -14.66 10.43 8.67
C ALA A 99 -14.33 9.17 9.47
N GLN A 100 -15.19 8.17 9.34
CA GLN A 100 -15.05 6.93 10.09
C GLN A 100 -13.74 6.29 9.65
N ARG A 101 -12.70 6.41 10.48
CA ARG A 101 -11.56 5.49 10.43
C ARG A 101 -12.15 4.10 10.54
N ARG A 102 -12.25 3.39 9.42
CA ARG A 102 -12.55 1.96 9.44
C ARG A 102 -11.42 1.30 10.24
N ALA A 103 -11.75 0.94 11.48
CA ALA A 103 -10.86 0.21 12.35
C ALA A 103 -10.34 -1.02 11.59
N PRO A 104 -9.05 -1.38 11.73
CA PRO A 104 -8.56 -2.64 11.19
C PRO A 104 -9.47 -3.75 11.73
N SER A 105 -10.00 -4.58 10.83
CA SER A 105 -10.94 -5.63 11.15
C SER A 105 -10.26 -6.72 11.98
N ALA A 106 -10.24 -6.50 13.30
CA ALA A 106 -9.74 -7.43 14.32
C ALA A 106 -10.37 -8.84 14.22
N GLY A 107 -11.51 -8.97 13.52
CA GLY A 107 -12.15 -10.26 13.24
C GLY A 107 -11.30 -11.25 12.43
N ARG A 108 -10.41 -10.79 11.53
CA ARG A 108 -9.59 -11.72 10.72
C ARG A 108 -8.50 -12.42 11.54
N LEU A 109 -7.94 -11.74 12.54
CA LEU A 109 -6.90 -12.32 13.40
C LEU A 109 -7.50 -13.34 14.39
N LEU A 110 -8.70 -13.06 14.91
CA LEU A 110 -9.41 -13.95 15.82
C LEU A 110 -9.81 -15.27 15.14
N ILE A 111 -10.18 -15.24 13.85
CA ILE A 111 -10.48 -16.44 13.07
C ILE A 111 -9.21 -17.25 12.78
N ALA A 112 -8.12 -16.59 12.37
CA ALA A 112 -6.88 -17.26 11.99
C ALA A 112 -6.22 -18.02 13.17
N LEU A 113 -6.35 -17.52 14.40
CA LEU A 113 -5.79 -18.17 15.59
C LEU A 113 -6.80 -19.04 16.33
N GLY A 114 -8.08 -18.65 16.34
CA GLY A 114 -9.13 -19.36 17.07
C GLY A 114 -9.53 -20.69 16.45
N VAL A 115 -9.61 -20.77 15.11
CA VAL A 115 -10.03 -22.01 14.42
C VAL A 115 -9.00 -23.14 14.58
N PRO A 116 -7.68 -22.92 14.40
CA PRO A 116 -6.69 -23.97 14.64
C PRO A 116 -6.66 -24.44 16.09
N LEU A 117 -6.79 -23.53 17.06
CA LEU A 117 -6.78 -23.86 18.48
C LEU A 117 -7.98 -24.74 18.85
N ALA A 118 -9.18 -24.38 18.40
CA ALA A 118 -10.39 -25.15 18.66
C ALA A 118 -10.34 -26.55 18.03
N ALA A 119 -9.80 -26.66 16.80
CA ALA A 119 -9.61 -27.95 16.13
C ALA A 119 -8.63 -28.85 16.90
N PHE A 120 -7.51 -28.28 17.38
CA PHE A 120 -6.52 -29.03 18.16
C PHE A 120 -7.09 -29.53 19.49
N VAL A 121 -7.75 -28.66 20.26
CA VAL A 121 -8.37 -29.04 21.54
C VAL A 121 -9.48 -30.08 21.34
N GLY A 122 -10.31 -29.91 20.30
CA GLY A 122 -11.35 -30.88 19.95
C GLY A 122 -10.77 -32.25 19.58
N PHE A 123 -9.67 -32.28 18.83
CA PHE A 123 -8.99 -33.52 18.45
C PHE A 123 -8.39 -34.25 19.66
N GLU A 124 -7.71 -33.53 20.56
CA GLU A 124 -7.15 -34.09 21.79
C GLU A 124 -8.25 -34.67 22.70
N LEU A 125 -9.36 -33.96 22.88
CA LEU A 125 -10.51 -34.45 23.65
C LEU A 125 -11.12 -35.70 23.02
N TYR A 126 -11.30 -35.70 21.69
CA TYR A 126 -11.82 -36.85 20.97
C TYR A 126 -10.89 -38.09 21.10
N ALA A 127 -9.58 -37.90 20.92
CA ALA A 127 -8.60 -38.98 21.04
C ALA A 127 -8.59 -39.59 22.45
N ASN A 128 -8.62 -38.75 23.48
CA ASN A 128 -8.70 -39.20 24.87
C ASN A 128 -10.00 -39.95 25.16
N LEU A 129 -11.16 -39.46 24.69
CA LEU A 129 -12.44 -40.16 24.87
C LEU A 129 -12.46 -41.52 24.17
N VAL A 130 -11.90 -41.63 22.96
CA VAL A 130 -11.78 -42.90 22.24
C VAL A 130 -10.84 -43.87 22.96
N ALA A 131 -9.72 -43.38 23.49
CA ALA A 131 -8.78 -44.18 24.27
C ALA A 131 -9.41 -44.72 25.58
N VAL A 132 -10.20 -43.91 26.28
CA VAL A 132 -10.93 -44.33 27.48
C VAL A 132 -12.06 -45.30 27.14
N ALA A 133 -12.75 -45.11 26.02
CA ALA A 133 -13.87 -45.97 25.58
C ALA A 133 -13.42 -47.33 25.02
N ARG A 134 -12.13 -47.50 24.68
CA ARG A 134 -11.53 -48.77 24.28
C ARG A 134 -10.29 -49.05 25.14
N PRO A 135 -10.45 -49.45 26.41
CA PRO A 135 -9.31 -49.98 27.15
C PRO A 135 -8.81 -51.22 26.40
N HIS A 136 -7.52 -51.25 26.08
CA HIS A 136 -6.88 -52.41 25.44
C HIS A 136 -7.19 -53.69 26.26
N PRO A 137 -7.46 -54.83 25.60
CA PRO A 137 -7.59 -56.12 26.28
C PRO A 137 -6.26 -56.57 26.91
#